data_AF-A0A3M0EG07-F1
#
_entry.id   AF-A0A3M0EG07-F1
#
_cell.length_a   1.000
_cell.length_b   1.000
_cell.length_c   1.000
_cell.angle_alpha   90.00
_cell.angle_beta   90.00
_cell.angle_gamma   90.00
#
_symmetry.space_group_name_H-M   'P 1'
#
loop_
_entity.id
_entity.type
_entity.pdbx_description
1 polymer ?
#
loop_
_entity_poly.entity_id
_entity_poly.type
_entity_poly.pdbx_seq_one_letter_code
_entity_poly.pdbx_strand_id
1 'polypeptide(L)'
;MAQKFKYYPWVRIYPRPSAPKELAYTVGIDASGEFCVKLDTVQINATPTRQRYDELRNFDNHTSPFAAILTAEEGLRMSFEELVDWSIDGIGAFEPGYDALAQELGLIPPEMKLITEQVRSRSAFAAWARIMAGSVPSGATVQVPGQNIWMRADLVPAGVDARLGTDPTGSEWAVEINAPPQPGDHNRLAGIAEDATGGLHLLRQGRLRGRRSAPDVREAAFERLTGLSAVPIKASGRAAARRWFLVASLGDSEERIRRTTTRFVELCDLARRGGEPARESAVIAFVSDHDALLANIETLDAIRANPGRADYAAYIELIRRGTCFLPYMSRDGIAFAPSRFIGYAGNSFARHAANEARDGRLTNAAINDIMGYAPRPEQVLEEEYRLFCIRLGMKPAATGTFGAPRKYWLTADIQDRLDLLAERAMIDDPELTVTHKDQLIQARVGQGLFRDRLLELWNGRCSVTACEIRPVLRASHIKPWRAADNFERLDRFNGLLLVANIDALFDRFLISFSDAGDMLYGPEIGRGDLIALGCDPDRAIAVSAKHARYLAWHRAEYRARGGKG
;
A
#
# COMPACT_ATOMS: atom_id res chain seq x y z
N MET A 1 4.04 -46.60 4.55
CA MET A 1 3.32 -45.82 3.51
C MET A 1 3.03 -44.44 4.08
N ALA A 2 3.86 -43.45 3.75
CA ALA A 2 3.62 -42.08 4.19
C ALA A 2 2.45 -41.50 3.38
N GLN A 3 1.40 -41.04 4.07
CA GLN A 3 0.33 -40.27 3.46
C GLN A 3 0.95 -39.05 2.75
N LYS A 4 0.81 -38.99 1.43
CA LYS A 4 1.05 -37.78 0.66
C LYS A 4 0.01 -36.75 1.11
N PHE A 5 0.38 -35.82 1.98
CA PHE A 5 -0.40 -34.62 2.24
C PHE A 5 -0.65 -33.90 0.90
N LYS A 6 -1.89 -33.48 0.64
CA LYS A 6 -2.21 -32.68 -0.56
C LYS A 6 -1.48 -31.33 -0.49
N TYR A 7 -1.05 -30.84 -1.65
CA TYR A 7 -0.55 -29.48 -1.87
C TYR A 7 -1.63 -28.45 -1.46
N TYR A 8 -1.35 -27.67 -0.42
CA TYR A 8 -2.08 -26.47 0.07
C TYR A 8 -3.53 -26.64 0.60
N PRO A 9 -3.76 -26.62 1.93
CA PRO A 9 -5.10 -26.63 2.50
C PRO A 9 -5.72 -25.22 2.50
N TRP A 10 -6.63 -24.97 1.55
CA TRP A 10 -7.47 -23.77 1.54
C TRP A 10 -8.93 -24.15 1.81
N VAL A 11 -9.57 -23.42 2.72
CA VAL A 11 -11.01 -23.45 2.97
C VAL A 11 -11.64 -22.20 2.36
N ARG A 12 -12.77 -22.38 1.68
CA ARG A 12 -13.58 -21.29 1.15
C ARG A 12 -14.82 -21.12 1.99
N ILE A 13 -15.11 -19.90 2.39
CA ILE A 13 -16.26 -19.53 3.22
C ILE A 13 -17.06 -18.50 2.43
N TYR A 14 -18.34 -18.80 2.21
CA TYR A 14 -19.28 -17.87 1.60
C TYR A 14 -20.17 -17.30 2.71
N PRO A 15 -20.39 -15.97 2.76
CA PRO A 15 -21.15 -15.35 3.85
C PRO A 15 -22.62 -15.76 3.86
N ARG A 16 -23.14 -16.27 2.74
CA ARG A 16 -24.54 -16.72 2.60
C ARG A 16 -24.70 -17.74 1.46
N PRO A 17 -25.76 -18.58 1.47
CA PRO A 17 -25.98 -19.60 0.42
C PRO A 17 -26.12 -19.06 -1.00
N SER A 18 -26.60 -17.83 -1.14
CA SER A 18 -26.85 -17.12 -2.39
C SER A 18 -25.70 -16.22 -2.83
N ALA A 19 -24.57 -16.22 -2.10
CA ALA A 19 -23.40 -15.44 -2.46
C ALA A 19 -22.84 -15.90 -3.82
N PRO A 20 -22.25 -15.00 -4.64
CA PRO A 20 -21.64 -15.39 -5.90
C PRO A 20 -20.58 -16.46 -5.64
N LYS A 21 -20.64 -17.56 -6.41
CA LYS A 21 -19.69 -18.69 -6.28
C LYS A 21 -18.28 -18.28 -6.67
N GLU A 22 -18.20 -17.18 -7.39
CA GLU A 22 -17.05 -16.49 -7.94
C GLU A 22 -16.21 -15.73 -6.90
N LEU A 23 -16.72 -15.45 -5.70
CA LEU A 23 -16.01 -14.71 -4.65
C LEU A 23 -16.19 -15.41 -3.30
N ALA A 24 -15.11 -15.67 -2.57
CA ALA A 24 -15.16 -16.30 -1.26
C ALA A 24 -14.15 -15.68 -0.30
N TYR A 25 -14.45 -15.72 0.99
CA TYR A 25 -13.39 -15.67 1.99
C TYR A 25 -12.57 -16.95 1.87
N THR A 26 -11.26 -16.80 1.78
CA THR A 26 -10.32 -17.90 1.65
C THR A 26 -9.41 -17.87 2.86
N VAL A 27 -9.38 -18.98 3.60
CA VAL A 27 -8.57 -19.17 4.80
C VAL A 27 -7.69 -20.39 4.59
N GLY A 28 -6.39 -20.27 4.84
CA GLY A 28 -5.50 -21.39 4.68
C GLY A 28 -4.04 -21.04 4.85
N ILE A 29 -3.18 -22.03 4.57
CA ILE A 29 -1.74 -21.88 4.57
C ILE A 29 -1.26 -21.95 3.12
N ASP A 30 -0.49 -20.95 2.72
CA ASP A 30 0.00 -20.82 1.36
C ASP A 30 1.28 -21.63 1.09
N ALA A 31 1.99 -21.30 0.00
CA ALA A 31 3.22 -21.98 -0.38
C ALA A 31 4.47 -21.58 0.39
N SER A 32 4.49 -20.38 0.98
CA SER A 32 5.58 -19.92 1.85
C SER A 32 5.43 -20.47 3.28
N GLY A 33 4.24 -20.98 3.61
CA GLY A 33 3.90 -21.50 4.94
C GLY A 33 3.17 -20.45 5.80
N GLU A 34 2.76 -19.33 5.21
CA GLU A 34 2.06 -18.26 5.88
C GLU A 34 0.57 -18.58 6.02
N PHE A 35 -0.01 -18.24 7.18
CA PHE A 35 -1.45 -18.36 7.39
C PHE A 35 -2.15 -17.10 6.87
N CYS A 36 -3.09 -17.27 5.95
CA CYS A 36 -3.74 -16.18 5.25
C CYS A 36 -5.26 -16.27 5.34
N VAL A 37 -5.88 -15.12 5.59
CA VAL A 37 -7.33 -14.89 5.46
C VAL A 37 -7.51 -13.78 4.43
N LYS A 38 -8.33 -13.98 3.40
CA LYS A 38 -8.52 -12.98 2.34
C LYS A 38 -9.86 -13.11 1.62
N LEU A 39 -10.30 -12.06 0.95
CA LEU A 39 -11.30 -12.18 -0.12
C LEU A 39 -10.61 -12.59 -1.42
N ASP A 40 -11.04 -13.68 -2.05
CA ASP A 40 -10.45 -14.20 -3.28
C ASP A 40 -11.49 -14.65 -4.30
N THR A 41 -11.17 -14.49 -5.58
CA THR A 41 -12.03 -14.97 -6.65
C THR A 41 -11.84 -16.46 -6.85
N VAL A 42 -12.92 -17.17 -7.11
CA VAL A 42 -12.94 -18.63 -7.26
C VAL A 42 -13.25 -18.99 -8.71
N GLN A 43 -12.37 -19.78 -9.34
CA GLN A 43 -12.54 -20.31 -10.70
C GLN A 43 -12.69 -19.24 -11.80
N ILE A 44 -12.34 -17.99 -11.51
CA ILE A 44 -12.27 -16.91 -12.50
C ILE A 44 -10.79 -16.66 -12.84
N ASN A 45 -10.25 -17.43 -13.77
CA ASN A 45 -8.87 -17.24 -14.25
C ASN A 45 -8.89 -16.53 -15.61
N ALA A 46 -7.96 -15.58 -15.83
CA ALA A 46 -7.77 -14.90 -17.12
C ALA A 46 -9.03 -14.20 -17.68
N THR A 47 -9.83 -13.57 -16.82
CA THR A 47 -10.98 -12.73 -17.22
C THR A 47 -10.76 -11.26 -16.83
N PRO A 48 -11.49 -10.30 -17.44
CA PRO A 48 -11.48 -8.90 -17.01
C PRO A 48 -11.87 -8.72 -15.54
N THR A 49 -12.77 -9.56 -15.02
CA THR A 49 -13.15 -9.58 -13.60
C THR A 49 -11.98 -9.97 -12.71
N ARG A 50 -11.18 -10.98 -13.11
CA ARG A 50 -9.97 -11.36 -12.36
C ARG A 50 -8.92 -10.26 -12.40
N GLN A 51 -8.73 -9.63 -13.55
CA GLN A 51 -7.83 -8.48 -13.67
C GLN A 51 -8.28 -7.35 -12.75
N ARG A 52 -9.58 -7.00 -12.73
CA ARG A 52 -10.13 -6.00 -11.82
C ARG A 52 -9.91 -6.37 -10.35
N TYR A 53 -10.11 -7.63 -9.99
CA TYR A 53 -9.79 -8.14 -8.65
C TYR A 53 -8.30 -8.02 -8.32
N ASP A 54 -7.42 -8.38 -9.25
CA ASP A 54 -5.98 -8.27 -9.07
C ASP A 54 -5.54 -6.80 -8.89
N GLU A 55 -6.20 -5.84 -9.56
CA GLU A 55 -6.00 -4.41 -9.31
C GLU A 55 -6.42 -3.98 -7.90
N LEU A 56 -7.59 -4.45 -7.44
CA LEU A 56 -8.14 -4.07 -6.14
C LEU A 56 -7.36 -4.66 -4.97
N ARG A 57 -6.75 -5.84 -5.17
CA ARG A 57 -5.88 -6.47 -4.16
C ARG A 57 -4.43 -6.02 -4.25
N ASN A 58 -4.10 -5.02 -5.06
CA ASN A 58 -2.72 -4.57 -5.29
C ASN A 58 -1.78 -5.65 -5.87
N PHE A 59 -2.32 -6.62 -6.60
CA PHE A 59 -1.63 -7.78 -7.19
C PHE A 59 -0.88 -8.68 -6.20
N ASP A 60 -0.83 -8.32 -4.91
CA ASP A 60 -0.08 -8.98 -3.85
C ASP A 60 -0.94 -9.06 -2.57
N ASN A 61 -0.99 -10.25 -1.97
CA ASN A 61 -1.80 -10.45 -0.77
C ASN A 61 -1.20 -9.70 0.45
N HIS A 62 0.11 -9.42 0.48
CA HIS A 62 0.71 -8.66 1.61
C HIS A 62 0.32 -7.18 1.62
N THR A 63 -0.05 -6.64 0.47
CA THR A 63 -0.45 -5.24 0.30
C THR A 63 -1.94 -5.09 0.02
N SER A 64 -2.68 -6.21 -0.06
CA SER A 64 -4.10 -6.23 -0.37
C SER A 64 -4.91 -5.64 0.80
N PRO A 65 -5.84 -4.71 0.54
CA PRO A 65 -6.66 -4.11 1.58
C PRO A 65 -7.78 -5.04 2.06
N PHE A 66 -7.88 -6.24 1.49
CA PHE A 66 -8.79 -7.32 1.90
C PHE A 66 -8.09 -8.68 2.02
N ALA A 67 -6.83 -8.65 2.46
CA ALA A 67 -6.11 -9.82 2.94
C ALA A 67 -5.39 -9.52 4.26
N ALA A 68 -5.29 -10.52 5.11
CA ALA A 68 -4.50 -10.51 6.33
C ALA A 68 -3.61 -11.76 6.31
N ILE A 69 -2.35 -11.60 6.68
CA ILE A 69 -1.34 -12.67 6.62
C ILE A 69 -0.56 -12.69 7.94
N LEU A 70 -0.38 -13.89 8.49
CA LEU A 70 0.54 -14.18 9.58
C LEU A 70 1.71 -14.97 9.05
N THR A 71 2.90 -14.65 9.56
CA THR A 71 4.07 -15.50 9.33
C THR A 71 3.84 -16.88 9.95
N ALA A 72 4.52 -17.89 9.42
CA ALA A 72 4.47 -19.25 9.98
C ALA A 72 4.83 -19.28 11.48
N GLU A 73 5.79 -18.43 11.88
CA GLU A 73 6.24 -18.34 13.26
C GLU A 73 5.18 -17.73 14.18
N GLU A 74 4.52 -16.64 13.78
CA GLU A 74 3.45 -16.02 14.55
C GLU A 74 2.24 -16.96 14.67
N GLY A 75 1.81 -17.55 13.56
CA GLY A 75 0.66 -18.46 13.55
C GLY A 75 0.86 -19.69 14.42
N LEU A 76 2.07 -20.26 14.46
CA LEU A 76 2.40 -21.44 15.30
C LEU A 76 2.45 -21.13 16.80
N ARG A 77 2.60 -19.86 17.19
CA ARG A 77 2.57 -19.45 18.61
C ARG A 77 1.16 -19.23 19.14
N MET A 78 0.18 -19.07 18.25
CA MET A 78 -1.21 -18.79 18.60
C MET A 78 -1.98 -20.10 18.85
N SER A 79 -2.86 -20.07 19.83
CA SER A 79 -3.90 -21.08 20.02
C SER A 79 -4.93 -21.04 18.89
N PHE A 80 -5.80 -22.06 18.83
CA PHE A 80 -6.86 -22.09 17.83
C PHE A 80 -7.84 -20.93 18.02
N GLU A 81 -8.24 -20.64 19.26
CA GLU A 81 -9.12 -19.52 19.58
C GLU A 81 -8.50 -18.18 19.17
N GLU A 82 -7.22 -17.95 19.46
CA GLU A 82 -6.52 -16.72 19.07
C GLU A 82 -6.43 -16.56 17.54
N LEU A 83 -6.23 -17.66 16.79
CA LEU A 83 -6.25 -17.63 15.33
C LEU A 83 -7.64 -17.31 14.78
N VAL A 84 -8.69 -17.80 15.43
CA VAL A 84 -10.08 -17.47 15.05
C VAL A 84 -10.35 -15.99 15.29
N ASP A 85 -10.01 -15.47 16.47
CA ASP A 85 -10.22 -14.06 16.80
C ASP A 85 -9.43 -13.14 15.85
N TRP A 86 -8.16 -13.44 15.60
CA TRP A 86 -7.35 -12.70 14.62
C TRP A 86 -7.94 -12.76 13.21
N SER A 87 -8.51 -13.90 12.80
CA SER A 87 -9.14 -14.03 11.49
C SER A 87 -10.41 -13.18 11.39
N ILE A 88 -11.19 -13.09 12.47
CA ILE A 88 -12.39 -12.26 12.56
C ILE A 88 -12.01 -10.78 12.47
N ASP A 89 -10.99 -10.36 13.22
CA ASP A 89 -10.48 -8.98 13.21
C ASP A 89 -9.94 -8.61 11.82
N GLY A 90 -9.15 -9.50 11.20
CA GLY A 90 -8.65 -9.33 9.83
C GLY A 90 -9.79 -9.13 8.83
N ILE A 91 -10.81 -9.99 8.87
CA ILE A 91 -12.01 -9.86 8.01
C ILE A 91 -12.75 -8.55 8.29
N GLY A 92 -12.86 -8.14 9.56
CA GLY A 92 -13.48 -6.88 9.95
C GLY A 92 -12.74 -5.65 9.41
N ALA A 93 -11.42 -5.77 9.24
CA ALA A 93 -10.58 -4.71 8.69
C ALA A 93 -10.75 -4.52 7.17
N PHE A 94 -11.15 -5.55 6.42
CA PHE A 94 -11.15 -5.54 4.95
C PHE A 94 -11.93 -4.36 4.33
N GLU A 95 -11.30 -3.74 3.33
CA GLU A 95 -11.87 -2.65 2.54
C GLU A 95 -11.48 -2.78 1.07
N PRO A 96 -12.43 -2.93 0.12
CA PRO A 96 -13.87 -3.13 0.34
C PRO A 96 -14.18 -4.47 1.05
N GLY A 97 -15.31 -4.49 1.79
CA GLY A 97 -15.89 -5.74 2.33
C GLY A 97 -16.52 -6.62 1.23
N TYR A 98 -17.03 -7.80 1.58
CA TYR A 98 -17.46 -8.82 0.60
C TYR A 98 -18.47 -8.29 -0.43
N ASP A 99 -19.57 -7.67 0.02
CA ASP A 99 -20.65 -7.23 -0.88
C ASP A 99 -20.19 -6.06 -1.77
N ALA A 100 -19.41 -5.14 -1.22
CA ALA A 100 -18.85 -4.01 -1.96
C ALA A 100 -17.85 -4.50 -3.02
N LEU A 101 -16.97 -5.44 -2.67
CA LEU A 101 -16.04 -6.05 -3.61
C LEU A 101 -16.79 -6.83 -4.70
N ALA A 102 -17.83 -7.59 -4.34
CA ALA A 102 -18.63 -8.33 -5.31
C ALA A 102 -19.35 -7.41 -6.30
N GLN A 103 -19.86 -6.26 -5.85
CA GLN A 103 -20.43 -5.23 -6.73
C GLN A 103 -19.37 -4.59 -7.62
N GLU A 104 -18.20 -4.26 -7.07
CA GLU A 104 -17.11 -3.64 -7.82
C GLU A 104 -16.54 -4.56 -8.91
N LEU A 105 -16.56 -5.87 -8.66
CA LEU A 105 -16.21 -6.90 -9.63
C LEU A 105 -17.33 -7.22 -10.63
N GLY A 106 -18.51 -6.61 -10.47
CA GLY A 106 -19.68 -6.87 -11.31
C GLY A 106 -20.30 -8.26 -11.11
N LEU A 107 -19.99 -8.93 -9.99
CA LEU A 107 -20.56 -10.24 -9.63
C LEU A 107 -21.97 -10.12 -9.03
N ILE A 108 -22.28 -8.96 -8.46
CA ILE A 108 -23.61 -8.61 -7.96
C ILE A 108 -24.02 -7.29 -8.63
N PRO A 109 -25.25 -7.17 -9.17
CA PRO A 109 -25.76 -5.90 -9.66
C PRO A 109 -25.72 -4.81 -8.57
N PRO A 110 -25.37 -3.55 -8.91
CA PRO A 110 -25.34 -2.46 -7.94
C PRO A 110 -26.76 -2.02 -7.50
N GLU A 111 -27.79 -2.40 -8.25
CA GLU A 111 -29.19 -2.07 -7.95
C GLU A 111 -29.70 -2.90 -6.76
N MET A 112 -30.22 -2.21 -5.74
CA MET A 112 -30.86 -2.85 -4.58
C MET A 112 -32.37 -2.56 -4.55
N LYS A 113 -33.14 -3.43 -3.87
CA LYS A 113 -34.58 -3.27 -3.69
C LYS A 113 -34.89 -2.88 -2.24
N LEU A 114 -35.67 -1.82 -2.02
CA LEU A 114 -36.13 -1.50 -0.66
C LEU A 114 -37.03 -2.62 -0.11
N ILE A 115 -36.76 -3.03 1.13
CA ILE A 115 -37.59 -3.99 1.85
C ILE A 115 -38.93 -3.35 2.20
N THR A 116 -40.01 -3.97 1.72
CA THR A 116 -41.39 -3.58 2.01
C THR A 116 -42.04 -4.43 3.12
N GLU A 117 -41.35 -5.49 3.58
CA GLU A 117 -41.86 -6.41 4.60
C GLU A 117 -41.57 -5.88 6.02
N GLN A 118 -42.62 -5.75 6.85
CA GLN A 118 -42.53 -5.03 8.12
C GLN A 118 -41.73 -5.76 9.19
N VAL A 119 -41.94 -7.05 9.33
CA VAL A 119 -41.19 -7.86 10.30
C VAL A 119 -39.71 -7.86 9.94
N ARG A 120 -39.37 -8.14 8.67
CA ARG A 120 -37.99 -8.19 8.19
C ARG A 120 -37.26 -6.85 8.34
N SER A 121 -37.90 -5.73 7.97
CA SER A 121 -37.31 -4.40 8.15
C SER A 121 -37.05 -4.08 9.62
N ARG A 122 -38.03 -4.34 10.51
CA ARG A 122 -37.88 -4.07 11.95
C ARG A 122 -36.78 -4.89 12.58
N SER A 123 -36.72 -6.19 12.25
CA SER A 123 -35.70 -7.10 12.75
C SER A 123 -34.29 -6.65 12.33
N ALA A 124 -34.12 -6.18 11.10
CA ALA A 124 -32.84 -5.68 10.59
C ALA A 124 -32.38 -4.40 11.32
N PHE A 125 -33.27 -3.41 11.51
CA PHE A 125 -32.96 -2.22 12.31
C PHE A 125 -32.62 -2.56 13.76
N ALA A 126 -33.38 -3.47 14.38
CA ALA A 126 -33.13 -3.89 15.75
C ALA A 126 -31.80 -4.63 15.91
N ALA A 127 -31.42 -5.44 14.92
CA ALA A 127 -30.12 -6.11 14.89
C ALA A 127 -28.98 -5.08 14.76
N TRP A 128 -29.06 -4.17 13.79
CA TRP A 128 -28.09 -3.09 13.62
C TRP A 128 -27.93 -2.25 14.90
N ALA A 129 -29.03 -1.86 15.54
CA ALA A 129 -28.98 -1.03 16.75
C ALA A 129 -28.34 -1.77 17.93
N ARG A 130 -28.61 -3.08 18.08
CA ARG A 130 -27.95 -3.92 19.08
C ARG A 130 -26.45 -4.01 18.84
N ILE A 131 -26.03 -4.18 17.59
CA ILE A 131 -24.62 -4.12 17.20
C ILE A 131 -24.07 -2.76 17.64
N MET A 132 -24.60 -1.64 17.15
CA MET A 132 -24.08 -0.31 17.48
C MET A 132 -24.00 -0.01 18.99
N ALA A 133 -25.00 -0.41 19.78
CA ALA A 133 -25.03 -0.18 21.24
C ALA A 133 -24.17 -1.18 22.04
N GLY A 134 -23.79 -2.32 21.45
CA GLY A 134 -23.19 -3.45 22.18
C GLY A 134 -24.14 -4.14 23.16
N SER A 135 -25.39 -3.70 23.25
CA SER A 135 -26.42 -4.21 24.17
C SER A 135 -27.81 -3.88 23.62
N VAL A 136 -28.87 -4.27 24.34
CA VAL A 136 -30.24 -3.91 23.96
C VAL A 136 -30.44 -2.39 24.11
N PRO A 137 -30.93 -1.69 23.07
CA PRO A 137 -31.22 -0.26 23.14
C PRO A 137 -32.12 0.11 24.33
N SER A 138 -31.73 1.14 25.10
CA SER A 138 -32.33 1.48 26.40
C SER A 138 -32.60 2.98 26.60
N GLY A 139 -32.44 3.80 25.55
CA GLY A 139 -32.61 5.26 25.61
C GLY A 139 -31.47 6.01 26.30
N ALA A 140 -30.52 5.30 26.90
CA ALA A 140 -29.29 5.89 27.40
C ALA A 140 -28.36 6.30 26.24
N THR A 141 -27.63 7.39 26.44
CA THR A 141 -26.49 7.75 25.58
C THR A 141 -25.33 6.82 25.91
N VAL A 142 -24.88 6.06 24.93
CA VAL A 142 -23.74 5.14 25.04
C VAL A 142 -22.69 5.48 23.99
N GLN A 143 -21.41 5.31 24.33
CA GLN A 143 -20.35 5.32 23.33
C GLN A 143 -20.45 4.04 22.50
N VAL A 144 -20.33 4.13 21.18
CA VAL A 144 -20.27 2.95 20.33
C VAL A 144 -18.95 2.22 20.60
N PRO A 145 -18.96 0.94 20.99
CA PRO A 145 -17.76 0.17 21.27
C PRO A 145 -16.70 0.28 20.18
N GLY A 146 -15.47 0.65 20.57
CA GLY A 146 -14.32 0.81 19.68
C GLY A 146 -14.37 2.01 18.74
N GLN A 147 -15.30 2.95 18.92
CA GLN A 147 -15.51 4.08 17.99
C GLN A 147 -15.60 5.42 18.73
N ASN A 148 -15.26 6.51 18.02
CA ASN A 148 -15.31 7.89 18.53
C ASN A 148 -16.66 8.58 18.26
N ILE A 149 -17.75 7.83 18.39
CA ILE A 149 -19.12 8.35 18.28
C ILE A 149 -20.00 7.82 19.42
N TRP A 150 -21.08 8.55 19.67
CA TRP A 150 -22.07 8.22 20.66
C TRP A 150 -23.43 8.03 20.00
N MET A 151 -24.21 7.13 20.59
CA MET A 151 -25.55 6.78 20.14
C MET A 151 -26.53 6.80 21.31
N ARG A 152 -27.76 7.23 21.02
CA ARG A 152 -28.93 6.99 21.85
C ARG A 152 -29.95 6.28 20.98
N ALA A 153 -30.42 5.12 21.43
CA ALA A 153 -31.40 4.34 20.70
C ALA A 153 -32.47 3.76 21.63
N ASP A 154 -33.70 3.76 21.13
CA ASP A 154 -34.89 3.23 21.81
C ASP A 154 -35.61 2.24 20.90
N LEU A 155 -36.16 1.18 21.51
CA LEU A 155 -37.12 0.30 20.84
C LEU A 155 -38.51 0.92 20.91
N VAL A 156 -39.09 1.20 19.74
CA VAL A 156 -40.42 1.78 19.56
C VAL A 156 -41.32 0.81 18.79
N PRO A 157 -42.66 0.97 18.81
CA PRO A 157 -43.55 0.08 18.04
C PRO A 157 -43.23 0.01 16.54
N ALA A 158 -42.65 1.09 15.99
CA ALA A 158 -42.20 1.15 14.59
C ALA A 158 -40.88 0.41 14.32
N GLY A 159 -40.08 0.07 15.34
CA GLY A 159 -38.75 -0.52 15.22
C GLY A 159 -37.76 0.15 16.17
N VAL A 160 -36.68 0.73 15.62
CA VAL A 160 -35.68 1.48 16.39
C VAL A 160 -35.79 2.98 16.06
N ASP A 161 -35.70 3.83 17.08
CA ASP A 161 -35.40 5.26 16.94
C ASP A 161 -33.98 5.50 17.47
N ALA A 162 -33.03 5.85 16.60
CA ALA A 162 -31.63 6.03 16.94
C ALA A 162 -31.09 7.37 16.46
N ARG A 163 -30.37 8.05 17.35
CA ARG A 163 -29.62 9.27 17.06
C ARG A 163 -28.14 9.05 17.35
N LEU A 164 -27.30 9.53 16.45
CA LEU A 164 -25.85 9.39 16.52
C LEU A 164 -25.15 10.74 16.31
N GLY A 165 -23.98 10.88 16.91
CA GLY A 165 -23.07 11.98 16.64
C GLY A 165 -21.73 11.87 17.37
N THR A 166 -20.87 12.85 17.12
CA THR A 166 -19.50 12.91 17.66
C THR A 166 -19.40 13.65 18.99
N ASP A 167 -20.53 14.13 19.53
CA ASP A 167 -20.60 14.88 20.79
C ASP A 167 -21.06 13.94 21.93
N PRO A 168 -20.28 13.73 22.99
CA PRO A 168 -20.67 12.84 24.10
C PRO A 168 -21.96 13.27 24.81
N THR A 169 -22.35 14.54 24.75
CA THR A 169 -23.50 15.06 25.49
C THR A 169 -24.85 14.83 24.80
N GLY A 170 -24.84 14.49 23.50
CA GLY A 170 -26.06 14.33 22.71
C GLY A 170 -26.78 15.63 22.35
N SER A 171 -26.18 16.79 22.65
CA SER A 171 -26.80 18.10 22.46
C SER A 171 -26.92 18.49 20.99
N GLU A 172 -25.99 18.03 20.15
CA GLU A 172 -25.83 18.49 18.76
C GLU A 172 -26.01 17.37 17.69
N TRP A 173 -26.50 16.20 18.08
CA TRP A 173 -26.66 15.06 17.15
C TRP A 173 -27.78 15.29 16.13
N ALA A 174 -27.48 15.02 14.85
CA ALA A 174 -28.47 15.13 13.78
C ALA A 174 -28.47 13.97 12.80
N VAL A 175 -27.65 12.93 13.02
CA VAL A 175 -27.75 11.72 12.23
C VAL A 175 -28.79 10.83 12.87
N GLU A 176 -29.98 10.83 12.27
CA GLU A 176 -31.08 9.96 12.66
C GLU A 176 -31.10 8.73 11.75
N ILE A 177 -31.08 7.54 12.35
CA ILE A 177 -31.23 6.26 11.67
C ILE A 177 -32.42 5.55 12.31
N ASN A 178 -33.59 5.89 11.77
CA ASN A 178 -34.87 5.55 12.37
C ASN A 178 -35.61 4.58 11.49
N ALA A 179 -36.07 3.47 12.08
CA ALA A 179 -36.92 2.52 11.39
C ALA A 179 -38.19 3.23 10.89
N PRO A 180 -38.52 3.12 9.59
CA PRO A 180 -39.71 3.76 9.06
C PRO A 180 -40.98 3.11 9.62
N PRO A 181 -42.06 3.87 9.92
CA PRO A 181 -43.32 3.32 10.44
C PRO A 181 -43.91 2.21 9.56
N GLN A 182 -43.83 2.42 8.24
CA GLN A 182 -44.09 1.41 7.23
C GLN A 182 -42.81 1.18 6.41
N PRO A 183 -42.42 -0.06 6.12
CA PRO A 183 -41.23 -0.32 5.32
C PRO A 183 -41.35 0.29 3.92
N GLY A 184 -40.26 0.89 3.43
CA GLY A 184 -40.29 1.68 2.20
C GLY A 184 -40.96 3.06 2.35
N ASP A 185 -41.35 3.49 3.57
CA ASP A 185 -41.76 4.88 3.84
C ASP A 185 -40.56 5.82 3.71
N HIS A 186 -40.42 6.34 2.50
CA HIS A 186 -39.42 7.28 2.05
C HIS A 186 -39.51 8.67 2.71
N ASN A 187 -40.54 8.95 3.51
CA ASN A 187 -40.59 10.18 4.30
C ASN A 187 -39.65 10.13 5.51
N ARG A 188 -39.16 8.93 5.88
CA ARG A 188 -38.07 8.76 6.84
C ARG A 188 -36.72 8.68 6.12
N LEU A 189 -35.69 9.15 6.82
CA LEU A 189 -34.36 9.28 6.24
C LEU A 189 -33.63 7.94 6.09
N ALA A 190 -34.07 6.86 6.75
CA ALA A 190 -33.39 5.57 6.72
C ALA A 190 -34.31 4.45 6.18
N GLY A 191 -33.70 3.42 5.61
CA GLY A 191 -34.40 2.26 5.06
C GLY A 191 -33.48 1.05 4.96
N ILE A 192 -34.08 -0.14 4.84
CA ILE A 192 -33.37 -1.38 4.56
C ILE A 192 -33.56 -1.72 3.09
N ALA A 193 -32.47 -2.03 2.41
CA ALA A 193 -32.51 -2.57 1.06
C ALA A 193 -31.93 -3.98 1.02
N GLU A 194 -32.32 -4.72 0.00
CA GLU A 194 -31.87 -6.06 -0.31
C GLU A 194 -31.20 -6.07 -1.69
N ASP A 195 -30.01 -6.64 -1.77
CA ASP A 195 -29.31 -6.84 -3.03
C ASP A 195 -29.82 -8.08 -3.79
N ALA A 196 -29.30 -8.32 -4.99
CA ALA A 196 -29.72 -9.45 -5.84
C ALA A 196 -29.44 -10.84 -5.23
N THR A 197 -28.60 -10.91 -4.19
CA THR A 197 -28.26 -12.14 -3.48
C THR A 197 -28.98 -12.27 -2.15
N GLY A 198 -29.89 -11.35 -1.80
CA GLY A 198 -30.60 -11.36 -0.53
C GLY A 198 -29.85 -10.73 0.65
N GLY A 199 -28.68 -10.13 0.40
CA GLY A 199 -27.91 -9.39 1.40
C GLY A 199 -28.63 -8.12 1.81
N LEU A 200 -28.68 -7.83 3.12
CA LEU A 200 -29.38 -6.66 3.66
C LEU A 200 -28.42 -5.49 3.86
N HIS A 201 -28.85 -4.30 3.45
CA HIS A 201 -28.07 -3.06 3.50
C HIS A 201 -28.86 -1.97 4.21
N LEU A 202 -28.21 -1.29 5.15
CA LEU A 202 -28.77 -0.11 5.80
C LEU A 202 -28.46 1.12 4.94
N LEU A 203 -29.51 1.83 4.54
CA LEU A 203 -29.41 3.01 3.71
C LEU A 203 -29.93 4.25 4.43
N ARG A 204 -29.40 5.42 4.05
CA ARG A 204 -29.86 6.70 4.56
C ARG A 204 -29.82 7.81 3.49
N GLN A 205 -30.82 8.68 3.47
CA GLN A 205 -30.91 9.81 2.54
C GLN A 205 -30.01 10.98 2.97
N GLY A 206 -29.39 11.68 2.02
CA GLY A 206 -28.41 12.76 2.26
C GLY A 206 -28.98 14.10 2.77
N ARG A 207 -30.00 14.10 3.64
CA ARG A 207 -30.62 15.34 4.16
C ARG A 207 -30.20 15.60 5.60
N LEU A 208 -29.52 16.71 5.89
CA LEU A 208 -29.10 17.07 7.24
C LEU A 208 -29.73 18.40 7.64
N ARG A 209 -30.23 18.49 8.88
CA ARG A 209 -30.65 19.77 9.44
C ARG A 209 -29.42 20.62 9.76
N GLY A 210 -29.46 21.89 9.38
CA GLY A 210 -28.41 22.85 9.72
C GLY A 210 -28.23 23.04 11.23
N ARG A 211 -27.07 23.52 11.67
CA ARG A 211 -26.86 24.03 13.04
C ARG A 211 -27.38 25.48 13.13
N ARG A 212 -27.51 26.05 14.34
CA ARG A 212 -27.76 27.51 14.49
C ARG A 212 -26.74 28.26 13.63
N SER A 213 -27.23 29.08 12.69
CA SER A 213 -26.44 29.86 11.72
C SER A 213 -25.91 29.13 10.47
N ALA A 214 -26.21 27.83 10.25
CA ALA A 214 -25.85 27.10 9.02
C ALA A 214 -27.11 26.57 8.29
N PRO A 215 -27.17 26.61 6.94
CA PRO A 215 -28.33 26.11 6.19
C PRO A 215 -28.43 24.58 6.21
N ASP A 216 -29.63 24.05 5.95
CA ASP A 216 -29.85 22.62 5.73
C ASP A 216 -29.00 22.09 4.56
N VAL A 217 -28.40 20.91 4.74
CA VAL A 217 -27.74 20.18 3.65
C VAL A 217 -28.77 19.31 2.95
N ARG A 218 -28.95 19.52 1.65
CA ARG A 218 -29.83 18.72 0.78
C ARG A 218 -29.02 17.77 -0.10
N GLU A 219 -29.71 16.81 -0.72
CA GLU A 219 -29.12 15.63 -1.37
C GLU A 219 -27.94 15.93 -2.32
N ALA A 220 -28.02 16.92 -3.21
CA ALA A 220 -26.91 17.26 -4.11
C ALA A 220 -25.71 17.93 -3.42
N ALA A 221 -25.96 18.70 -2.36
CA ALA A 221 -24.88 19.28 -1.54
C ALA A 221 -24.23 18.22 -0.66
N PHE A 222 -24.99 17.22 -0.20
CA PHE A 222 -24.49 16.13 0.62
C PHE A 222 -23.41 15.32 -0.09
N GLU A 223 -23.62 14.89 -1.34
CA GLU A 223 -22.58 14.18 -2.10
C GLU A 223 -21.30 14.99 -2.23
N ARG A 224 -21.43 16.27 -2.61
CA ARG A 224 -20.27 17.15 -2.77
C ARG A 224 -19.51 17.35 -1.46
N LEU A 225 -20.21 17.48 -0.34
CA LEU A 225 -19.61 17.72 0.98
C LEU A 225 -19.05 16.45 1.64
N THR A 226 -19.59 15.28 1.32
CA THR A 226 -19.20 13.99 1.94
C THR A 226 -18.34 13.11 1.04
N GLY A 227 -18.35 13.32 -0.27
CA GLY A 227 -17.73 12.44 -1.25
C GLY A 227 -18.48 11.12 -1.49
N LEU A 228 -19.60 10.87 -0.79
CA LEU A 228 -20.40 9.66 -0.96
C LEU A 228 -21.17 9.66 -2.27
N SER A 229 -21.31 8.49 -2.88
CA SER A 229 -22.13 8.27 -4.08
C SER A 229 -23.46 7.62 -3.73
N ALA A 230 -24.55 8.09 -4.34
CA ALA A 230 -25.85 7.47 -4.16
C ALA A 230 -25.90 6.05 -4.78
N VAL A 231 -26.53 5.11 -4.08
CA VAL A 231 -26.78 3.75 -4.58
C VAL A 231 -28.07 3.71 -5.41
N PRO A 232 -28.09 2.95 -6.53
CA PRO A 232 -29.30 2.81 -7.33
C PRO A 232 -30.32 1.91 -6.61
N ILE A 233 -31.57 2.39 -6.50
CA ILE A 233 -32.65 1.69 -5.80
C ILE A 233 -33.82 1.42 -6.73
N LYS A 234 -34.18 0.14 -6.84
CA LYS A 234 -35.39 -0.33 -7.47
C LYS A 234 -36.57 -0.19 -6.51
N ALA A 235 -37.33 0.88 -6.67
CA ALA A 235 -38.57 1.12 -5.95
C ALA A 235 -39.65 1.67 -6.88
N SER A 236 -40.91 1.65 -6.44
CA SER A 236 -42.02 2.32 -7.13
C SER A 236 -42.35 3.66 -6.46
N GLY A 237 -42.71 4.67 -7.26
CA GLY A 237 -43.17 5.97 -6.76
C GLY A 237 -42.04 6.88 -6.25
N ARG A 238 -42.35 7.79 -5.32
CA ARG A 238 -41.42 8.84 -4.85
C ARG A 238 -40.16 8.31 -4.15
N ALA A 239 -40.18 7.07 -3.67
CA ALA A 239 -39.02 6.42 -3.06
C ALA A 239 -37.86 6.17 -4.05
N ALA A 240 -38.18 5.93 -5.33
CA ALA A 240 -37.21 5.71 -6.40
C ALA A 240 -36.52 7.00 -6.88
N ALA A 241 -37.15 8.16 -6.65
CA ALA A 241 -36.63 9.46 -7.05
C ALA A 241 -35.66 10.08 -6.03
N ARG A 242 -35.43 9.41 -4.88
CA ARG A 242 -34.58 9.89 -3.79
C ARG A 242 -33.18 9.32 -3.89
N ARG A 243 -32.20 10.09 -3.40
CA ARG A 243 -30.81 9.66 -3.34
C ARG A 243 -30.53 8.96 -2.01
N TRP A 244 -30.23 7.67 -2.10
CA TRP A 244 -29.91 6.81 -0.97
C TRP A 244 -28.41 6.59 -0.89
N PHE A 245 -27.85 6.61 0.32
CA PHE A 245 -26.44 6.36 0.58
C PHE A 245 -26.30 5.12 1.45
N LEU A 246 -25.32 4.27 1.12
CA LEU A 246 -24.99 3.10 1.94
C LEU A 246 -24.41 3.58 3.27
N VAL A 247 -24.97 3.07 4.37
CA VAL A 247 -24.45 3.27 5.72
C VAL A 247 -23.62 2.06 6.14
N ALA A 248 -24.17 0.86 6.00
CA ALA A 248 -23.50 -0.40 6.32
C ALA A 248 -24.17 -1.58 5.59
N SER A 249 -23.38 -2.59 5.24
CA SER A 249 -23.89 -3.91 4.84
C SER A 249 -24.11 -4.76 6.10
N LEU A 250 -25.34 -5.20 6.34
CA LEU A 250 -25.72 -5.85 7.59
C LEU A 250 -25.29 -7.33 7.65
N GLY A 251 -24.69 -7.85 6.59
CA GLY A 251 -24.03 -9.15 6.56
C GLY A 251 -22.54 -9.10 6.94
N ASP A 252 -21.96 -7.91 7.14
CA ASP A 252 -20.57 -7.77 7.56
C ASP A 252 -20.37 -8.12 9.05
N SER A 253 -19.12 -8.21 9.49
CA SER A 253 -18.78 -8.33 10.91
C SER A 253 -19.32 -7.15 11.73
N GLU A 254 -19.60 -7.39 13.01
CA GLU A 254 -20.11 -6.34 13.91
C GLU A 254 -19.18 -5.12 13.96
N GLU A 255 -17.86 -5.34 13.97
CA GLU A 255 -16.86 -4.28 13.98
C GLU A 255 -16.92 -3.43 12.70
N ARG A 256 -17.02 -4.06 11.53
CA ARG A 256 -17.12 -3.33 10.26
C ARG A 256 -18.43 -2.55 10.17
N ILE A 257 -19.54 -3.11 10.68
CA ILE A 257 -20.82 -2.39 10.77
C ILE A 257 -20.68 -1.14 11.63
N ARG A 258 -20.02 -1.24 12.79
CA ARG A 258 -19.71 -0.08 13.66
C ARG A 258 -18.86 0.94 12.90
N ARG A 259 -17.74 0.52 12.31
CA ARG A 259 -16.79 1.39 11.59
C ARG A 259 -17.43 2.14 10.41
N THR A 260 -18.16 1.43 9.55
CA THR A 260 -18.82 2.02 8.37
C THR A 260 -19.93 2.98 8.77
N THR A 261 -20.72 2.63 9.80
CA THR A 261 -21.73 3.54 10.38
C THR A 261 -21.06 4.77 11.01
N THR A 262 -19.96 4.62 11.75
CA THR A 262 -19.18 5.73 12.31
C THR A 262 -18.69 6.67 11.23
N ARG A 263 -18.06 6.13 10.18
CA ARG A 263 -17.56 6.92 9.06
C ARG A 263 -18.66 7.74 8.42
N PHE A 264 -19.84 7.16 8.25
CA PHE A 264 -21.02 7.85 7.73
C PHE A 264 -21.44 9.01 8.65
N VAL A 265 -21.45 8.80 9.97
CA VAL A 265 -21.80 9.83 10.98
C VAL A 265 -20.80 10.99 10.98
N GLU A 266 -19.50 10.71 10.92
CA GLU A 266 -18.44 11.71 10.87
C GLU A 266 -18.53 12.59 9.61
N LEU A 267 -18.75 11.96 8.44
CA LEU A 267 -18.96 12.69 7.19
C LEU A 267 -20.20 13.59 7.26
N CYS A 268 -21.26 13.13 7.90
CA CYS A 268 -22.45 13.95 8.15
C CYS A 268 -22.16 15.14 9.07
N ASP A 269 -21.40 14.95 10.15
CA ASP A 269 -21.05 16.05 11.05
C ASP A 269 -20.14 17.08 10.37
N LEU A 270 -19.15 16.62 9.59
CA LEU A 270 -18.29 17.48 8.78
C LEU A 270 -19.11 18.32 7.79
N ALA A 271 -20.01 17.69 7.04
CA ALA A 271 -20.89 18.38 6.10
C ALA A 271 -21.80 19.43 6.77
N ARG A 272 -22.22 19.21 8.03
CA ARG A 272 -23.06 20.17 8.79
C ARG A 272 -22.31 21.39 9.29
N ARG A 273 -21.00 21.28 9.55
CA ARG A 273 -20.18 22.43 10.00
C ARG A 273 -19.97 23.47 8.89
N GLY A 274 -20.50 23.25 7.69
CA GLY A 274 -20.31 24.14 6.55
C GLY A 274 -18.87 24.15 6.03
N GLY A 275 -18.05 23.22 6.49
CA GLY A 275 -16.71 23.05 5.96
C GLY A 275 -16.82 22.53 4.52
N GLU A 276 -16.34 23.33 3.56
CA GLU A 276 -15.41 22.72 2.62
C GLU A 276 -14.34 22.01 3.48
N PRO A 277 -13.86 20.80 3.11
CA PRO A 277 -12.72 20.22 3.80
C PRO A 277 -11.65 21.30 3.93
N ALA A 278 -11.23 21.57 5.17
CA ALA A 278 -10.58 22.82 5.56
C ALA A 278 -9.63 23.36 4.47
N ARG A 279 -9.91 24.59 4.00
CA ARG A 279 -8.85 25.44 3.47
C ARG A 279 -8.02 25.87 4.68
N GLU A 280 -7.09 25.03 5.11
CA GLU A 280 -5.99 25.50 5.93
C GLU A 280 -5.31 26.65 5.20
N SER A 281 -5.14 27.78 5.89
CA SER A 281 -4.01 28.66 5.62
C SER A 281 -2.77 27.79 5.81
N ALA A 282 -2.26 27.22 4.72
CA ALA A 282 -1.24 26.19 4.76
C ALA A 282 0.03 26.75 5.42
N VAL A 283 0.27 26.36 6.67
CA VAL A 283 1.64 25.99 7.02
C VAL A 283 2.02 24.95 5.97
N ILE A 284 3.05 25.24 5.17
CA ILE A 284 3.51 24.32 4.14
C ILE A 284 4.02 23.08 4.88
N ALA A 285 3.17 22.06 4.98
CA ALA A 285 3.51 20.79 5.58
C ALA A 285 4.23 19.93 4.54
N PHE A 286 5.44 19.49 4.87
CA PHE A 286 6.20 18.55 4.06
C PHE A 286 5.91 17.13 4.52
N VAL A 287 6.14 16.15 3.65
CA VAL A 287 6.13 14.74 4.05
C VAL A 287 7.17 14.50 5.16
N SER A 288 6.84 13.62 6.11
CA SER A 288 7.70 13.26 7.24
C SER A 288 8.15 11.80 7.26
N ASP A 289 7.53 10.97 6.42
CA ASP A 289 7.71 9.51 6.41
C ASP A 289 7.44 8.93 5.02
N HIS A 290 7.76 7.64 4.87
CA HIS A 290 7.63 6.90 3.62
C HIS A 290 6.17 6.75 3.18
N ASP A 291 5.23 6.58 4.12
CA ASP A 291 3.80 6.38 3.80
C ASP A 291 3.19 7.63 3.17
N ALA A 292 3.51 8.81 3.71
CA ALA A 292 3.07 10.08 3.15
C ALA A 292 3.65 10.33 1.74
N LEU A 293 4.90 9.90 1.49
CA LEU A 293 5.53 9.96 0.18
C LEU A 293 4.81 9.03 -0.81
N LEU A 294 4.53 7.79 -0.41
CA LEU A 294 3.84 6.78 -1.22
C LEU A 294 2.41 7.21 -1.58
N ALA A 295 1.64 7.72 -0.62
CA ALA A 295 0.27 8.21 -0.86
C ALA A 295 0.22 9.34 -1.92
N ASN A 296 1.24 10.20 -1.95
CA ASN A 296 1.36 11.22 -2.99
C ASN A 296 1.75 10.64 -4.35
N ILE A 297 2.60 9.60 -4.37
CA ILE A 297 2.95 8.87 -5.60
C ILE A 297 1.72 8.19 -6.17
N GLU A 298 0.90 7.53 -5.33
CA GLU A 298 -0.36 6.91 -5.74
C GLU A 298 -1.34 7.93 -6.33
N THR A 299 -1.45 9.11 -5.69
CA THR A 299 -2.26 10.22 -6.20
C THR A 299 -1.80 10.67 -7.58
N LEU A 300 -0.48 10.75 -7.79
CA LEU A 300 0.13 11.12 -9.06
C LEU A 300 -0.01 10.01 -10.11
N ASP A 301 0.13 8.75 -9.72
CA ASP A 301 0.03 7.59 -10.59
C ASP A 301 -1.39 7.35 -11.07
N ALA A 302 -2.39 7.59 -10.21
CA ALA A 302 -3.80 7.51 -10.56
C ALA A 302 -4.17 8.48 -11.71
N ILE A 303 -3.50 9.63 -11.79
CA ILE A 303 -3.64 10.55 -12.93
C ILE A 303 -2.86 10.03 -14.14
N ARG A 304 -1.61 9.58 -13.97
CA ARG A 304 -0.81 8.99 -15.06
C ARG A 304 -1.55 7.86 -15.77
N ALA A 305 -2.15 6.94 -15.02
CA ALA A 305 -2.82 5.75 -15.53
C ALA A 305 -4.15 6.06 -16.24
N ASN A 306 -4.67 7.28 -16.14
CA ASN A 306 -5.93 7.68 -16.75
C ASN A 306 -5.81 9.04 -17.48
N PRO A 307 -5.36 9.02 -18.76
CA PRO A 307 -5.22 10.23 -19.58
C PRO A 307 -6.50 11.06 -19.78
N GLY A 308 -7.68 10.50 -19.50
CA GLY A 308 -8.96 11.21 -19.58
C GLY A 308 -9.29 12.09 -18.38
N ARG A 309 -8.46 12.10 -17.33
CA ARG A 309 -8.69 12.93 -16.13
C ARG A 309 -8.35 14.40 -16.40
N ALA A 310 -9.12 15.31 -15.80
CA ALA A 310 -8.92 16.76 -15.92
C ALA A 310 -7.50 17.21 -15.52
N ASP A 311 -6.89 16.54 -14.54
CA ASP A 311 -5.57 16.88 -14.02
C ASP A 311 -4.40 16.34 -14.88
N TYR A 312 -4.68 15.57 -15.95
CA TYR A 312 -3.63 14.92 -16.74
C TYR A 312 -2.66 15.91 -17.40
N ALA A 313 -3.18 17.05 -17.87
CA ALA A 313 -2.33 18.10 -18.43
C ALA A 313 -1.35 18.69 -17.39
N ALA A 314 -1.81 18.86 -16.15
CA ALA A 314 -0.95 19.33 -15.05
C ALA A 314 0.10 18.28 -14.67
N TYR A 315 -0.29 17.00 -14.67
CA TYR A 315 0.63 15.88 -14.49
C TYR A 315 1.77 15.88 -15.53
N ILE A 316 1.41 15.98 -16.81
CA ILE A 316 2.36 16.04 -17.93
C ILE A 316 3.36 17.20 -17.76
N GLU A 317 2.89 18.35 -17.30
CA GLU A 317 3.76 19.51 -17.07
C GLU A 317 4.73 19.31 -15.89
N LEU A 318 4.30 18.61 -14.84
CA LEU A 318 5.17 18.26 -13.71
C LEU A 318 6.29 17.31 -14.14
N ILE A 319 5.97 16.30 -14.97
CA ILE A 319 6.99 15.40 -15.53
C ILE A 319 7.95 16.18 -16.42
N ARG A 320 7.44 17.05 -17.29
CA ARG A 320 8.24 17.83 -18.24
C ARG A 320 9.23 18.77 -17.57
N ARG A 321 8.82 19.46 -16.49
CA ARG A 321 9.65 20.44 -15.76
C ARG A 321 10.47 19.85 -14.60
N GLY A 322 10.26 18.58 -14.26
CA GLY A 322 10.94 17.96 -13.13
C GLY A 322 12.46 17.88 -13.32
N THR A 323 13.18 18.04 -12.21
CA THR A 323 14.65 17.93 -12.14
C THR A 323 15.11 16.89 -11.13
N CYS A 324 14.32 16.62 -10.09
CA CYS A 324 14.54 15.55 -9.13
C CYS A 324 13.28 14.67 -9.10
N PHE A 325 13.48 13.35 -9.22
CA PHE A 325 12.39 12.38 -9.27
C PHE A 325 12.66 11.24 -8.29
N LEU A 326 11.60 10.75 -7.66
CA LEU A 326 11.60 9.42 -7.08
C LEU A 326 11.05 8.46 -8.14
N PRO A 327 11.87 7.57 -8.71
CA PRO A 327 11.39 6.51 -9.57
C PRO A 327 10.58 5.50 -8.75
N TYR A 328 9.59 4.88 -9.37
CA TYR A 328 8.79 3.83 -8.76
C TYR A 328 8.32 2.84 -9.82
N MET A 329 8.01 1.61 -9.39
CA MET A 329 7.51 0.58 -10.29
C MET A 329 6.07 0.84 -10.69
N SER A 330 5.80 0.79 -11.99
CA SER A 330 4.45 0.90 -12.55
C SER A 330 4.16 -0.25 -13.51
N ARG A 331 2.90 -0.36 -13.95
CA ARG A 331 2.47 -1.39 -14.92
C ARG A 331 3.30 -1.40 -16.22
N ASP A 332 3.78 -0.22 -16.65
CA ASP A 332 4.49 -0.03 -17.94
C ASP A 332 6.02 0.08 -17.77
N GLY A 333 6.56 -0.39 -16.64
CA GLY A 333 7.96 -0.26 -16.27
C GLY A 333 8.19 0.88 -15.27
N ILE A 334 9.40 1.46 -15.30
CA ILE A 334 9.76 2.52 -14.34
C ILE A 334 8.98 3.80 -14.69
N ALA A 335 8.30 4.35 -13.68
CA ALA A 335 7.65 5.66 -13.71
C ALA A 335 8.38 6.63 -12.77
N PHE A 336 8.09 7.93 -12.90
CA PHE A 336 8.87 8.98 -12.25
C PHE A 336 7.95 9.97 -11.53
N ALA A 337 8.09 10.05 -10.21
CA ALA A 337 7.35 10.98 -9.37
C ALA A 337 8.17 12.26 -9.11
N PRO A 338 7.73 13.45 -9.58
CA PRO A 338 8.45 14.70 -9.39
C PRO A 338 8.46 15.14 -7.92
N SER A 339 9.64 15.46 -7.39
CA SER A 339 9.81 15.85 -5.97
C SER A 339 8.91 17.01 -5.55
N ARG A 340 8.71 18.00 -6.44
CA ARG A 340 7.88 19.18 -6.20
C ARG A 340 6.40 18.83 -5.98
N PHE A 341 5.95 17.66 -6.42
CA PHE A 341 4.59 17.20 -6.12
C PHE A 341 4.57 16.33 -4.87
N ILE A 342 5.45 15.34 -4.77
CA ILE A 342 5.39 14.32 -3.71
C ILE A 342 5.95 14.77 -2.36
N GLY A 343 6.69 15.88 -2.31
CA GLY A 343 7.32 16.35 -1.08
C GLY A 343 6.40 17.12 -0.12
N TYR A 344 5.13 17.38 -0.48
CA TYR A 344 4.16 18.06 0.38
C TYR A 344 3.21 17.06 1.04
N ALA A 345 2.91 17.20 2.33
CA ALA A 345 2.05 16.27 3.03
C ALA A 345 0.61 16.26 2.45
N GLY A 346 0.08 15.07 2.15
CA GLY A 346 -1.30 14.88 1.66
C GLY A 346 -1.61 15.72 0.42
N ASN A 347 -0.68 15.81 -0.52
CA ASN A 347 -0.81 16.69 -1.67
C ASN A 347 -1.78 16.11 -2.72
N SER A 348 -2.43 16.99 -3.47
CA SER A 348 -3.31 16.65 -4.57
C SER A 348 -3.13 17.69 -5.68
N PHE A 349 -3.64 17.44 -6.90
CA PHE A 349 -3.51 18.43 -7.99
C PHE A 349 -4.17 19.78 -7.65
N ALA A 350 -5.30 19.76 -6.94
CA ALA A 350 -5.96 20.96 -6.45
C ALA A 350 -5.11 21.70 -5.39
N ARG A 351 -4.56 20.97 -4.40
CA ARG A 351 -3.69 21.54 -3.36
C ARG A 351 -2.39 22.07 -3.95
N HIS A 352 -1.81 21.33 -4.89
CA HIS A 352 -0.58 21.67 -5.58
C HIS A 352 -0.74 22.95 -6.43
N ALA A 353 -1.86 23.09 -7.13
CA ALA A 353 -2.18 24.29 -7.89
C ALA A 353 -2.37 25.52 -6.98
N ALA A 354 -3.06 25.34 -5.85
CA ALA A 354 -3.32 26.38 -4.86
C ALA A 354 -2.08 26.82 -4.05
N ASN A 355 -1.03 25.99 -3.99
CA ASN A 355 0.21 26.32 -3.29
C ASN A 355 1.12 27.20 -4.19
N GLU A 356 1.00 28.52 -4.06
CA GLU A 356 1.82 29.50 -4.79
C GLU A 356 3.29 29.55 -4.32
N ALA A 357 3.57 29.12 -3.09
CA ALA A 357 4.91 29.11 -2.49
C ALA A 357 5.69 27.79 -2.73
N ARG A 358 5.24 26.98 -3.69
CA ARG A 358 5.85 25.68 -3.99
C ARG A 358 7.32 25.82 -4.45
N ASP A 359 8.24 25.28 -3.68
CA ASP A 359 9.68 25.23 -3.97
C ASP A 359 10.21 23.79 -3.93
N GLY A 360 10.84 23.40 -5.05
CA GLY A 360 11.46 22.08 -5.19
C GLY A 360 12.66 21.87 -4.27
N ARG A 361 13.34 22.95 -3.84
CA ARG A 361 14.49 22.87 -2.92
C ARG A 361 14.05 22.40 -1.54
N LEU A 362 12.91 22.90 -1.07
CA LEU A 362 12.35 22.54 0.24
C LEU A 362 11.78 21.11 0.23
N THR A 363 11.08 20.72 -0.84
CA THR A 363 10.61 19.33 -0.98
C THR A 363 11.76 18.33 -1.08
N ASN A 364 12.86 18.70 -1.75
CA ASN A 364 14.04 17.84 -1.82
C ASN A 364 14.68 17.63 -0.45
N ALA A 365 14.73 18.66 0.41
CA ALA A 365 15.25 18.52 1.76
C ALA A 365 14.42 17.52 2.58
N ALA A 366 13.10 17.67 2.59
CA ALA A 366 12.21 16.74 3.29
C ALA A 366 12.33 15.29 2.77
N ILE A 367 12.42 15.09 1.45
CA ILE A 367 12.61 13.76 0.88
C ILE A 367 13.99 13.20 1.24
N ASN A 368 15.05 14.01 1.30
CA ASN A 368 16.36 13.55 1.74
C ASN A 368 16.34 13.08 3.20
N ASP A 369 15.60 13.77 4.07
CA ASP A 369 15.47 13.38 5.48
C ASP A 369 14.77 12.02 5.61
N ILE A 370 13.76 11.75 4.77
CA ILE A 370 13.06 10.45 4.72
C ILE A 370 13.96 9.35 4.14
N MET A 371 14.61 9.64 3.01
CA MET A 371 15.39 8.65 2.26
C MET A 371 16.78 8.40 2.88
N GLY A 372 17.27 9.32 3.72
CA GLY A 372 18.62 9.29 4.30
C GLY A 372 19.73 9.76 3.36
N TYR A 373 19.43 10.12 2.11
CA TYR A 373 20.44 10.55 1.12
C TYR A 373 19.85 11.47 0.03
N ALA A 374 20.74 12.19 -0.65
CA ALA A 374 20.39 13.10 -1.74
C ALA A 374 20.22 12.39 -3.10
N PRO A 375 19.39 12.91 -4.03
CA PRO A 375 19.23 12.31 -5.34
C PRO A 375 20.47 12.54 -6.21
N ARG A 376 20.76 11.60 -7.11
CA ARG A 376 21.95 11.63 -7.97
C ARG A 376 21.64 11.35 -9.44
N PRO A 377 22.49 11.78 -10.39
CA PRO A 377 22.38 11.34 -11.77
C PRO A 377 22.55 9.81 -11.86
N GLU A 378 21.74 9.16 -12.69
CA GLU A 378 21.82 7.73 -13.00
C GLU A 378 21.47 7.55 -14.48
N GLN A 379 22.39 6.97 -15.25
CA GLN A 379 22.29 6.96 -16.71
C GLN A 379 21.16 6.05 -17.19
N VAL A 380 21.05 4.86 -16.60
CA VAL A 380 20.00 3.90 -16.97
C VAL A 380 18.62 4.48 -16.67
N LEU A 381 18.46 5.19 -15.55
CA LEU A 381 17.22 5.89 -15.23
C LEU A 381 16.93 7.08 -16.15
N GLU A 382 17.95 7.76 -16.66
CA GLU A 382 17.75 8.81 -17.68
C GLU A 382 17.25 8.23 -19.00
N GLU A 383 17.73 7.05 -19.40
CA GLU A 383 17.23 6.32 -20.57
C GLU A 383 15.78 5.87 -20.34
N GLU A 384 15.48 5.29 -19.17
CA GLU A 384 14.11 4.90 -18.78
C GLU A 384 13.18 6.11 -18.68
N TYR A 385 13.65 7.27 -18.23
CA TYR A 385 12.88 8.52 -18.21
C TYR A 385 12.51 8.97 -19.62
N ARG A 386 13.42 8.84 -20.59
CA ARG A 386 13.13 9.17 -21.99
C ARG A 386 12.09 8.23 -22.57
N LEU A 387 12.22 6.93 -22.33
CA LEU A 387 11.22 5.94 -22.73
C LEU A 387 9.87 6.20 -22.08
N PHE A 388 9.87 6.55 -20.79
CA PHE A 388 8.68 6.96 -20.05
C PHE A 388 7.99 8.18 -20.66
N CYS A 389 8.76 9.21 -21.02
CA CYS A 389 8.21 10.38 -21.70
C CYS A 389 7.57 10.01 -23.05
N ILE A 390 8.23 9.16 -23.84
CA ILE A 390 7.69 8.68 -25.12
C ILE A 390 6.39 7.91 -24.91
N ARG A 391 6.31 7.03 -23.88
CA ARG A 391 5.09 6.31 -23.52
C ARG A 391 3.92 7.23 -23.17
N LEU A 392 4.21 8.38 -22.55
CA LEU A 392 3.22 9.42 -22.26
C LEU A 392 2.90 10.33 -23.45
N GLY A 393 3.43 10.04 -24.65
CA GLY A 393 3.24 10.88 -25.84
C GLY A 393 4.01 12.20 -25.79
N MET A 394 5.02 12.32 -24.92
CA MET A 394 5.86 13.51 -24.77
C MET A 394 7.19 13.37 -25.49
N LYS A 395 7.70 14.48 -26.03
CA LYS A 395 9.09 14.56 -26.48
C LYS A 395 9.99 14.86 -25.26
N PRO A 396 10.95 14.00 -24.91
CA PRO A 396 11.79 14.23 -23.74
C PRO A 396 12.72 15.43 -23.97
N ALA A 397 12.80 16.32 -22.98
CA ALA A 397 13.80 17.38 -22.97
C ALA A 397 15.18 16.78 -22.66
N ALA A 398 16.22 17.23 -23.37
CA ALA A 398 17.59 16.73 -23.24
C ALA A 398 18.17 16.88 -21.82
N THR A 399 17.70 17.88 -21.07
CA THR A 399 18.06 18.16 -19.69
C THR A 399 16.79 18.52 -18.90
N GLY A 400 16.89 18.58 -17.57
CA GLY A 400 15.85 19.17 -16.73
C GLY A 400 15.78 20.70 -16.89
N THR A 401 14.91 21.34 -16.10
CA THR A 401 14.76 22.81 -16.08
C THR A 401 16.12 23.50 -15.84
N PHE A 402 16.40 24.56 -16.60
CA PHE A 402 17.65 25.34 -16.58
C PHE A 402 18.92 24.62 -17.10
N GLY A 403 18.81 23.50 -17.82
CA GLY A 403 19.99 22.82 -18.36
C GLY A 403 20.66 21.85 -17.39
N ALA A 404 20.12 21.67 -16.18
CA ALA A 404 20.67 20.78 -15.18
C ALA A 404 20.36 19.30 -15.48
N PRO A 405 21.29 18.36 -15.18
CA PRO A 405 21.01 16.93 -15.28
C PRO A 405 19.93 16.52 -14.28
N ARG A 406 19.05 15.60 -14.68
CA ARG A 406 18.05 15.02 -13.78
C ARG A 406 18.73 14.17 -12.72
N LYS A 407 18.14 14.15 -11.54
CA LYS A 407 18.61 13.38 -10.38
C LYS A 407 17.51 12.49 -9.85
N TYR A 408 17.89 11.34 -9.31
CA TYR A 408 16.98 10.30 -8.87
C TYR A 408 17.36 9.81 -7.47
N TRP A 409 16.36 9.57 -6.62
CA TRP A 409 16.53 8.74 -5.40
C TRP A 409 16.39 7.27 -5.80
N LEU A 410 17.24 6.39 -5.27
CA LEU A 410 17.27 4.98 -5.64
C LEU A 410 16.72 4.11 -4.52
N THR A 411 15.46 3.70 -4.64
CA THR A 411 14.85 2.71 -3.75
C THR A 411 15.37 1.30 -4.05
N ALA A 412 15.19 0.36 -3.13
CA ALA A 412 15.67 -1.02 -3.27
C ALA A 412 14.98 -1.75 -4.45
N ASP A 413 13.68 -1.56 -4.64
CA ASP A 413 12.91 -2.14 -5.75
C ASP A 413 13.37 -1.60 -7.11
N ILE A 414 13.69 -0.31 -7.20
CA ILE A 414 14.22 0.29 -8.42
C ILE A 414 15.65 -0.20 -8.66
N GLN A 415 16.45 -0.34 -7.61
CA GLN A 415 17.78 -0.91 -7.69
C GLN A 415 17.74 -2.34 -8.27
N ASP A 416 16.86 -3.20 -7.75
CA ASP A 416 16.66 -4.57 -8.26
C ASP A 416 16.22 -4.56 -9.73
N ARG A 417 15.30 -3.65 -10.09
CA ARG A 417 14.84 -3.51 -11.48
C ARG A 417 15.96 -3.10 -12.42
N LEU A 418 16.80 -2.16 -12.02
CA LEU A 418 17.95 -1.72 -12.81
C LEU A 418 18.96 -2.86 -13.00
N ASP A 419 19.15 -3.71 -11.99
CA ASP A 419 20.03 -4.86 -12.09
C ASP A 419 19.49 -5.92 -13.07
N LEU A 420 18.16 -6.13 -13.11
CA LEU A 420 17.51 -6.97 -14.12
C LEU A 420 17.62 -6.40 -15.55
N LEU A 421 17.50 -5.08 -15.70
CA LEU A 421 17.68 -4.42 -17.01
C LEU A 421 19.12 -4.57 -17.51
N ALA A 422 20.09 -4.41 -16.62
CA ALA A 422 21.51 -4.59 -16.94
C ALA A 422 21.84 -6.04 -17.36
N GLU A 423 21.26 -7.03 -16.68
CA GLU A 423 21.37 -8.43 -17.08
C GLU A 423 20.73 -8.70 -18.43
N ARG A 424 19.51 -8.20 -18.68
CA ARG A 424 18.84 -8.38 -19.98
C ARG A 424 19.68 -7.83 -21.12
N ALA A 425 20.20 -6.61 -20.95
CA ALA A 425 21.07 -5.98 -21.94
C ALA A 425 22.32 -6.84 -22.23
N MET A 426 22.89 -7.47 -21.21
CA MET A 426 24.04 -8.37 -21.35
C MET A 426 23.67 -9.72 -22.01
N ILE A 427 22.49 -10.28 -21.71
CA ILE A 427 21.98 -11.50 -22.37
C ILE A 427 21.70 -11.25 -23.84
N ASP A 428 21.17 -10.08 -24.18
CA ASP A 428 20.80 -9.72 -25.55
C ASP A 428 22.00 -9.22 -26.37
N ASP A 429 23.17 -9.05 -25.75
CA ASP A 429 24.41 -8.64 -26.41
C ASP A 429 24.87 -9.71 -27.43
N PRO A 430 24.88 -9.40 -28.75
CA PRO A 430 25.28 -10.35 -29.78
C PRO A 430 26.79 -10.60 -29.81
N GLU A 431 27.61 -9.77 -29.19
CA GLU A 431 29.07 -9.91 -29.16
C GLU A 431 29.54 -10.95 -28.12
N LEU A 432 28.66 -11.35 -27.18
CA LEU A 432 28.96 -12.33 -26.14
C LEU A 432 28.56 -13.76 -26.55
N THR A 433 29.49 -14.71 -26.37
CA THR A 433 29.22 -16.15 -26.56
C THR A 433 28.31 -16.71 -25.46
N VAL A 434 27.61 -17.81 -25.74
CA VAL A 434 26.75 -18.50 -24.75
C VAL A 434 27.52 -18.84 -23.46
N THR A 435 28.77 -19.29 -23.58
CA THR A 435 29.61 -19.63 -22.43
C THR A 435 30.03 -18.39 -21.62
N HIS A 436 30.36 -17.27 -22.27
CA HIS A 436 30.62 -16.03 -21.55
C HIS A 436 29.36 -15.50 -20.87
N LYS A 437 28.19 -15.66 -21.50
CA LYS A 437 26.92 -15.28 -20.89
C LYS A 437 26.62 -16.08 -19.63
N ASP A 438 26.78 -17.41 -19.68
CA ASP A 438 26.59 -18.29 -18.52
C ASP A 438 27.57 -17.93 -17.39
N GLN A 439 28.85 -17.67 -17.70
CA GLN A 439 29.82 -17.23 -16.68
C GLN A 439 29.42 -15.92 -15.99
N LEU A 440 28.91 -14.94 -16.74
CA LEU A 440 28.49 -13.65 -16.19
C LEU A 440 27.21 -13.77 -15.34
N ILE A 441 26.27 -14.64 -15.75
CA ILE A 441 25.05 -14.95 -14.97
C ILE A 441 25.40 -15.67 -13.67
N GLN A 442 26.25 -16.70 -13.73
CA GLN A 442 26.70 -17.43 -12.53
C GLN A 442 27.46 -16.50 -11.58
N ALA A 443 28.32 -15.62 -12.11
CA ALA A 443 29.02 -14.64 -11.29
C ALA A 443 28.05 -13.71 -10.56
N ARG A 444 26.96 -13.26 -11.21
CA ARG A 444 25.94 -12.38 -10.60
C ARG A 444 25.33 -12.98 -9.34
N VAL A 445 24.97 -14.26 -9.37
CA VAL A 445 24.38 -14.94 -8.21
C VAL A 445 25.43 -15.46 -7.21
N GLY A 446 26.69 -15.04 -7.37
CA GLY A 446 27.79 -15.45 -6.51
C GLY A 446 28.10 -16.94 -6.63
N GLN A 447 27.97 -17.50 -7.83
CA GLN A 447 28.16 -18.92 -8.16
C GLN A 447 29.19 -19.13 -9.29
N GLY A 448 29.41 -20.40 -9.62
CA GLY A 448 30.29 -20.84 -10.70
C GLY A 448 31.74 -20.41 -10.50
N LEU A 449 32.41 -20.14 -11.62
CA LEU A 449 33.85 -19.89 -11.65
C LEU A 449 34.28 -18.69 -10.79
N PHE A 450 33.43 -17.67 -10.65
CA PHE A 450 33.70 -16.53 -9.78
C PHE A 450 33.75 -16.97 -8.30
N ARG A 451 32.73 -17.71 -7.85
CA ARG A 451 32.68 -18.27 -6.49
C ARG A 451 33.87 -19.19 -6.21
N ASP A 452 34.21 -20.06 -7.14
CA ASP A 452 35.34 -21.00 -6.98
C ASP A 452 36.66 -20.25 -6.80
N ARG A 453 36.89 -19.18 -7.57
CA ARG A 453 38.08 -18.33 -7.44
C ARG A 453 38.12 -17.57 -6.12
N LEU A 454 36.97 -17.16 -5.59
CA LEU A 454 36.88 -16.51 -4.27
C LEU A 454 37.15 -17.51 -3.14
N LEU A 455 36.61 -18.73 -3.25
CA LEU A 455 36.93 -19.82 -2.32
C LEU A 455 38.43 -20.10 -2.30
N GLU A 456 39.09 -20.11 -3.46
CA GLU A 456 40.56 -20.24 -3.54
C GLU A 456 41.28 -19.04 -2.91
N LEU A 457 40.91 -17.81 -3.30
CA LEU A 457 41.55 -16.57 -2.84
C LEU A 457 41.48 -16.40 -1.31
N TRP A 458 40.34 -16.75 -0.72
CA TRP A 458 40.06 -16.58 0.70
C TRP A 458 40.26 -17.88 1.52
N ASN A 459 40.94 -18.88 0.95
CA ASN A 459 41.22 -20.18 1.58
C ASN A 459 39.97 -20.90 2.11
N GLY A 460 38.83 -20.70 1.45
CA GLY A 460 37.54 -21.30 1.80
C GLY A 460 36.90 -20.71 3.06
N ARG A 461 37.34 -19.53 3.50
CA ARG A 461 36.86 -18.89 4.74
C ARG A 461 36.29 -17.51 4.47
N CYS A 462 35.34 -17.09 5.30
CA CYS A 462 34.89 -15.70 5.33
C CYS A 462 36.07 -14.76 5.54
N SER A 463 36.21 -13.72 4.71
CA SER A 463 37.29 -12.73 4.78
C SER A 463 37.30 -11.97 6.12
N VAL A 464 36.13 -11.81 6.73
CA VAL A 464 35.97 -11.14 8.03
C VAL A 464 35.97 -12.15 9.18
N THR A 465 35.04 -13.10 9.23
CA THR A 465 34.87 -13.96 10.43
C THR A 465 35.78 -15.19 10.46
N ALA A 466 36.44 -15.53 9.35
CA ALA A 466 37.09 -16.82 9.10
C ALA A 466 36.17 -18.05 9.23
N CYS A 467 34.84 -17.89 9.17
CA CYS A 467 33.92 -19.03 9.08
C CYS A 467 34.24 -19.88 7.84
N GLU A 468 34.33 -21.21 8.02
CA GLU A 468 34.75 -22.17 6.97
C GLU A 468 33.58 -22.99 6.42
N ILE A 469 32.37 -22.78 6.95
CA ILE A 469 31.17 -23.50 6.55
C ILE A 469 30.75 -23.00 5.17
N ARG A 470 31.30 -23.62 4.12
CA ARG A 470 31.12 -23.20 2.72
C ARG A 470 29.66 -22.93 2.31
N PRO A 471 28.64 -23.70 2.74
CA PRO A 471 27.24 -23.42 2.39
C PRO A 471 26.71 -22.07 2.87
N VAL A 472 27.28 -21.48 3.93
CA VAL A 472 26.84 -20.17 4.44
C VAL A 472 27.66 -19.00 3.89
N LEU A 473 28.71 -19.29 3.11
CA LEU A 473 29.56 -18.28 2.49
C LEU A 473 28.95 -17.78 1.18
N ARG A 474 29.01 -16.47 0.97
CA ARG A 474 28.53 -15.76 -0.21
C ARG A 474 29.69 -15.09 -0.92
N ALA A 475 29.71 -15.21 -2.25
CA ALA A 475 30.68 -14.53 -3.10
C ALA A 475 30.10 -13.15 -3.44
N SER A 476 30.42 -12.15 -2.62
CA SER A 476 29.95 -10.77 -2.78
C SER A 476 30.91 -9.99 -3.66
N HIS A 477 30.39 -9.19 -4.59
CA HIS A 477 31.19 -8.27 -5.39
C HIS A 477 31.54 -7.00 -4.62
N ILE A 478 32.76 -6.50 -4.77
CA ILE A 478 33.17 -5.23 -4.16
C ILE A 478 32.59 -4.04 -4.93
N LYS A 479 32.91 -3.95 -6.22
CA LYS A 479 32.22 -3.07 -7.15
C LYS A 479 31.01 -3.87 -7.66
N PRO A 480 29.77 -3.48 -7.31
CA PRO A 480 28.57 -4.24 -7.63
C PRO A 480 28.46 -4.52 -9.12
N TRP A 481 27.85 -5.65 -9.45
CA TRP A 481 27.74 -6.17 -10.80
C TRP A 481 27.32 -5.10 -11.82
N ARG A 482 26.32 -4.25 -11.48
CA ARG A 482 25.78 -3.20 -12.36
C ARG A 482 26.80 -2.14 -12.73
N ALA A 483 27.66 -1.76 -11.78
CA ALA A 483 28.70 -0.76 -12.02
C ALA A 483 29.96 -1.35 -12.65
N ALA A 484 30.13 -2.67 -12.59
CA ALA A 484 31.27 -3.39 -13.13
C ALA A 484 31.13 -3.67 -14.63
N ASP A 485 32.23 -3.63 -15.37
CA ASP A 485 32.29 -4.16 -16.74
C ASP A 485 32.43 -5.70 -16.76
N ASN A 486 32.37 -6.33 -17.94
CA ASN A 486 32.44 -7.80 -18.06
C ASN A 486 33.76 -8.40 -17.55
N PHE A 487 34.87 -7.67 -17.61
CA PHE A 487 36.14 -8.12 -17.04
C PHE A 487 36.10 -8.03 -15.52
N GLU A 488 35.63 -6.91 -14.98
CA GLU A 488 35.49 -6.66 -13.55
C GLU A 488 34.49 -7.62 -12.88
N ARG A 489 33.41 -8.01 -13.57
CA ARG A 489 32.41 -8.99 -13.08
C ARG A 489 32.99 -10.38 -12.85
N LEU A 490 34.00 -10.76 -13.63
CA LEU A 490 34.67 -12.07 -13.57
C LEU A 490 36.01 -12.03 -12.81
N ASP A 491 36.47 -10.84 -12.42
CA ASP A 491 37.71 -10.63 -11.68
C ASP A 491 37.54 -11.05 -10.21
N ARG A 492 38.30 -12.06 -9.79
CA ARG A 492 38.28 -12.54 -8.40
C ARG A 492 38.66 -11.48 -7.36
N PHE A 493 39.41 -10.45 -7.77
CA PHE A 493 39.79 -9.34 -6.89
C PHE A 493 38.69 -8.28 -6.78
N ASN A 494 37.62 -8.40 -7.57
CA ASN A 494 36.37 -7.67 -7.38
C ASN A 494 35.40 -8.41 -6.45
N GLY A 495 35.91 -9.19 -5.49
CA GLY A 495 35.05 -10.01 -4.66
C GLY A 495 35.61 -10.32 -3.27
N LEU A 496 34.70 -10.40 -2.30
CA LEU A 496 34.92 -10.84 -0.94
C LEU A 496 34.10 -12.11 -0.68
N LEU A 497 34.65 -13.04 0.09
CA LEU A 497 33.90 -14.19 0.57
C LEU A 497 33.34 -13.86 1.96
N LEU A 498 32.02 -13.73 2.10
CA LEU A 498 31.39 -13.21 3.30
C LEU A 498 30.35 -14.17 3.86
N VAL A 499 30.06 -14.09 5.16
CA VAL A 499 28.86 -14.71 5.75
C VAL A 499 27.64 -13.82 5.51
N ALA A 500 26.44 -14.42 5.49
CA ALA A 500 25.19 -13.79 5.03
C ALA A 500 24.84 -12.41 5.63
N ASN A 501 25.07 -12.26 6.93
CA ASN A 501 24.91 -11.02 7.68
C ASN A 501 25.87 -9.91 7.22
N ILE A 502 27.15 -10.23 7.05
CA ILE A 502 28.18 -9.24 6.65
C ILE A 502 28.04 -8.89 5.18
N ASP A 503 27.73 -9.87 4.34
CA ASP A 503 27.33 -9.69 2.95
C ASP A 503 26.20 -8.65 2.82
N ALA A 504 25.13 -8.81 3.60
CA ALA A 504 24.01 -7.86 3.60
C ALA A 504 24.40 -6.44 4.08
N LEU A 505 25.31 -6.32 5.04
CA LEU A 505 25.83 -5.01 5.50
C LEU A 505 26.70 -4.35 4.42
N PHE A 506 27.57 -5.13 3.79
CA PHE A 506 28.52 -4.65 2.79
C PHE A 506 27.80 -4.24 1.50
N ASP A 507 26.95 -5.10 0.94
CA ASP A 507 26.19 -4.83 -0.28
C ASP A 507 25.27 -3.60 -0.17
N ARG A 508 24.80 -3.28 1.04
CA ARG A 508 23.96 -2.09 1.32
C ARG A 508 24.76 -0.83 1.64
N PHE A 509 26.09 -0.89 1.55
CA PHE A 509 27.00 0.21 1.94
C PHE A 509 26.80 0.67 3.39
N LEU A 510 26.42 -0.24 4.29
CA LEU A 510 26.34 0.03 5.72
C LEU A 510 27.72 -0.11 6.39
N ILE A 511 28.57 -0.96 5.80
CA ILE A 511 30.00 -1.07 6.12
C ILE A 511 30.83 -0.96 4.84
N SER A 512 32.12 -0.66 4.98
CA SER A 512 33.12 -0.77 3.91
C SER A 512 34.49 -1.16 4.49
N PHE A 513 35.55 -1.17 3.67
CA PHE A 513 36.91 -1.47 4.12
C PHE A 513 37.93 -0.45 3.61
N SER A 514 38.86 -0.06 4.48
CA SER A 514 40.01 0.79 4.16
C SER A 514 40.97 0.09 3.19
N ASP A 515 41.95 0.83 2.64
CA ASP A 515 42.99 0.21 1.81
C ASP A 515 43.91 -0.73 2.60
N ALA A 516 43.97 -0.57 3.92
CA ALA A 516 44.65 -1.48 4.84
C ALA A 516 43.77 -2.67 5.27
N GLY A 517 42.47 -2.63 4.97
CA GLY A 517 41.51 -3.68 5.29
C GLY A 517 40.70 -3.46 6.56
N ASP A 518 40.88 -2.32 7.24
CA ASP A 518 40.10 -1.98 8.43
C ASP A 518 38.64 -1.74 8.06
N MET A 519 37.71 -2.22 8.89
CA MET A 519 36.29 -2.02 8.68
C MET A 519 35.90 -0.55 8.93
N LEU A 520 35.11 0.00 8.01
CA LEU A 520 34.53 1.34 8.09
C LEU A 520 33.03 1.20 8.30
N TYR A 521 32.45 1.93 9.25
CA TYR A 521 31.01 1.93 9.51
C TYR A 521 30.54 3.29 10.04
N GLY A 522 29.30 3.65 9.71
CA GLY A 522 28.72 4.98 9.99
C GLY A 522 28.06 5.08 11.37
N PRO A 523 27.62 6.29 11.77
CA PRO A 523 26.97 6.51 13.07
C PRO A 523 25.63 5.78 13.24
N GLU A 524 25.03 5.31 12.14
CA GLU A 524 23.75 4.60 12.10
C GLU A 524 23.84 3.14 12.56
N ILE A 525 25.06 2.59 12.58
CA ILE A 525 25.34 1.25 13.09
C ILE A 525 26.29 1.36 14.28
N GLY A 526 25.77 1.00 15.44
CA GLY A 526 26.55 0.93 16.65
C GLY A 526 27.50 -0.26 16.65
N ARG A 527 28.57 -0.13 17.43
CA ARG A 527 29.51 -1.23 17.67
C ARG A 527 28.80 -2.46 18.27
N GLY A 528 27.78 -2.24 19.10
CA GLY A 528 26.94 -3.29 19.66
C GLY A 528 26.10 -4.02 18.60
N ASP A 529 25.60 -3.30 17.59
CA ASP A 529 24.80 -3.89 16.50
C ASP A 529 25.65 -4.80 15.63
N LEU A 530 26.89 -4.38 15.31
CA LEU A 530 27.84 -5.22 14.58
C LEU A 530 28.14 -6.52 15.34
N ILE A 531 28.41 -6.42 16.64
CA ILE A 531 28.66 -7.59 17.49
C ILE A 531 27.42 -8.50 17.56
N ALA A 532 26.22 -7.93 17.71
CA ALA A 532 24.96 -8.67 17.71
C ALA A 532 24.71 -9.39 16.38
N LEU A 533 25.12 -8.76 15.28
CA LEU A 533 25.14 -9.35 13.94
C LEU A 533 26.35 -10.27 13.72
N GLY A 534 27.14 -10.65 14.72
CA GLY A 534 28.28 -11.55 14.56
C GLY A 534 29.42 -10.99 13.71
N CYS A 535 29.52 -9.67 13.62
CA CYS A 535 30.52 -8.91 12.89
C CYS A 535 31.45 -8.20 13.86
N ASP A 536 32.73 -8.60 13.90
CA ASP A 536 33.73 -7.95 14.76
C ASP A 536 34.29 -6.70 14.07
N PRO A 537 34.03 -5.47 14.58
CA PRO A 537 34.46 -4.22 13.97
C PRO A 537 35.98 -4.00 13.99
N ASP A 538 36.73 -4.69 14.86
CA ASP A 538 38.19 -4.53 14.94
C ASP A 538 38.93 -5.45 13.96
N ARG A 539 38.20 -6.30 13.26
CA ARG A 539 38.80 -7.32 12.40
C ARG A 539 39.05 -6.77 10.99
N ALA A 540 40.32 -6.61 10.66
CA ALA A 540 40.75 -6.23 9.31
C ALA A 540 40.74 -7.42 8.35
N ILE A 541 40.39 -7.17 7.09
CA ILE A 541 40.47 -8.14 6.00
C ILE A 541 41.84 -8.08 5.30
N ALA A 542 42.30 -9.19 4.74
CA ALA A 542 43.55 -9.23 3.98
C ALA A 542 43.37 -8.65 2.56
N VAL A 543 43.68 -7.37 2.38
CA VAL A 543 43.51 -6.68 1.09
C VAL A 543 44.78 -6.73 0.24
N SER A 544 44.68 -7.28 -0.96
CA SER A 544 45.71 -7.10 -2.01
C SER A 544 45.56 -5.75 -2.74
N ALA A 545 46.66 -5.18 -3.25
CA ALA A 545 46.67 -3.99 -4.11
C ALA A 545 45.70 -4.08 -5.31
N LYS A 546 45.35 -5.29 -5.77
CA LYS A 546 44.38 -5.49 -6.85
C LYS A 546 42.93 -5.17 -6.44
N HIS A 547 42.58 -5.26 -5.16
CA HIS A 547 41.25 -4.86 -4.66
C HIS A 547 41.10 -3.34 -4.55
N ALA A 548 42.21 -2.58 -4.51
CA ALA A 548 42.21 -1.15 -4.17
C ALA A 548 41.27 -0.33 -5.07
N ARG A 549 41.23 -0.61 -6.38
CA ARG A 549 40.33 0.09 -7.32
C ARG A 549 38.85 -0.13 -6.99
N TYR A 550 38.49 -1.36 -6.59
CA TYR A 550 37.11 -1.74 -6.32
C TYR A 550 36.69 -1.21 -4.94
N LEU A 551 37.55 -1.33 -3.93
CA LEU A 551 37.30 -0.79 -2.60
C LEU A 551 37.25 0.74 -2.62
N ALA A 552 38.07 1.41 -3.44
CA ALA A 552 37.98 2.85 -3.63
C ALA A 552 36.60 3.25 -4.20
N TRP A 553 36.08 2.50 -5.18
CA TRP A 553 34.74 2.72 -5.71
C TRP A 553 33.67 2.50 -4.63
N HIS A 554 33.73 1.37 -3.90
CA HIS A 554 32.77 1.05 -2.85
C HIS A 554 32.78 2.08 -1.71
N ARG A 555 33.96 2.56 -1.30
CA ARG A 555 34.09 3.63 -0.29
C ARG A 555 33.50 4.95 -0.76
N ALA A 556 33.62 5.28 -2.05
CA ALA A 556 33.00 6.50 -2.59
C ALA A 556 31.47 6.45 -2.47
N GLU A 557 30.85 5.31 -2.78
CA GLU A 557 29.40 5.09 -2.58
C GLU A 557 29.01 5.12 -1.10
N TYR A 558 29.78 4.45 -0.25
CA TYR A 558 29.60 4.45 1.21
C TYR A 558 29.61 5.89 1.77
N ARG A 559 30.58 6.72 1.37
CA ARG A 559 30.65 8.14 1.78
C ARG A 559 29.51 8.97 1.23
N ALA A 560 29.10 8.73 -0.02
CA ALA A 560 27.97 9.43 -0.62
C ALA A 560 26.64 9.19 0.12
N ARG A 561 26.55 8.07 0.87
CA ARG A 561 25.40 7.68 1.71
C ARG A 561 25.58 8.07 3.19
N GLY A 562 26.49 8.98 3.51
CA GLY A 562 26.68 9.47 4.88
C GLY A 562 27.70 8.67 5.72
N GLY A 563 28.31 7.64 5.15
CA GLY A 563 29.39 6.89 5.78
C GLY A 563 30.60 7.76 6.12
N LYS A 564 31.17 7.57 7.31
CA LYS A 564 32.39 8.26 7.77
C LYS A 564 33.59 7.31 7.69
N GLY A 565 34.75 7.82 7.27
CA GLY A 565 35.97 7.07 6.95
C GLY A 565 36.37 7.27 5.50
#